data_AF-A0A2P6TLZ3-F1
#
_entry.id   AF-A0A2P6TLZ3-F1
#
_cell.length_a   1.000
_cell.length_b   1.000
_cell.length_c   1.000
_cell.angle_alpha   90.00
_cell.angle_beta   90.00
_cell.angle_gamma   90.00
#
_symmetry.space_group_name_H-M   'P 1'
#
loop_
_entity.id
_entity.type
_entity.pdbx_description
1 polymer ?
#
loop_
_entity_poly.entity_id
_entity_poly.type
_entity_poly.pdbx_seq_one_letter_code
_entity_poly.pdbx_strand_id
1 'polypeptide(L)'
;MSLLGTPNLPFWQRFNLTYSASLSVIIDTITMAVTAIYWARVGLAASPALQVFLAIHMLGCSVELAWRWQCGKASDGGSYARYRELPSLVMRVNDALLGPMVLWPRALLDRLPAADGSSAKAGTWAVASAATRHAALLLFGSATTGQALSWAKPLRLCLAVPIHLLMTVNMARRFPTVCAAACLSTPAAQQRTSAAFRLLGALRYDMVRPLGSEAQPKLSAQSECIVVLTYLELTLGCLLPALIQAAAETRLYVVHCAERRRAGLPRECGWQARVHDELAELAQELSWPQIAVLLWVVLGIAFDLSLLAAK
;
A
#
# COMPACT_ATOMS: atom_id res chain seq x y z
N MET A 1 4.58 2.57 -24.80
CA MET A 1 5.41 3.20 -23.75
C MET A 1 6.85 2.82 -24.04
N SER A 2 7.70 3.78 -24.37
CA SER A 2 9.13 3.57 -24.60
C SER A 2 9.87 3.66 -23.26
N LEU A 3 10.89 2.82 -23.07
CA LEU A 3 11.77 2.88 -21.91
C LEU A 3 12.83 3.97 -22.12
N LEU A 4 13.03 4.82 -21.13
CA LEU A 4 14.11 5.80 -21.14
C LEU A 4 15.49 5.10 -21.03
N GLY A 5 16.52 5.78 -21.53
CA GLY A 5 17.90 5.27 -21.56
C GLY A 5 18.19 4.31 -22.71
N THR A 6 19.45 3.87 -22.82
CA THR A 6 19.90 2.97 -23.89
C THR A 6 19.67 1.50 -23.53
N PRO A 7 19.47 0.59 -24.50
CA PRO A 7 19.26 -0.83 -24.23
C PRO A 7 20.47 -1.53 -23.58
N ASN A 8 21.66 -0.91 -23.62
CA ASN A 8 22.86 -1.38 -22.92
C ASN A 8 22.71 -1.33 -21.40
N LEU A 9 21.92 -0.38 -20.88
CA LEU A 9 21.70 -0.25 -19.43
C LEU A 9 20.88 -1.43 -18.90
N PRO A 10 21.15 -1.89 -17.66
CA PRO A 10 20.34 -2.90 -17.00
C PRO A 10 18.86 -2.52 -16.95
N PHE A 11 17.96 -3.49 -17.09
CA PHE A 11 16.51 -3.27 -17.06
C PHE A 11 16.07 -2.34 -15.91
N TRP A 12 16.51 -2.64 -14.69
CA TRP A 12 16.09 -1.92 -13.50
C TRP A 12 16.56 -0.45 -13.50
N GLN A 13 17.69 -0.11 -14.12
CA GLN A 13 18.12 1.29 -14.25
C GLN A 13 17.20 2.03 -15.22
N ARG A 14 16.84 1.39 -16.33
CA ARG A 14 15.88 1.95 -17.30
C ARG A 14 14.47 2.06 -16.72
N PHE A 15 14.05 1.09 -15.91
CA PHE A 15 12.81 1.15 -15.15
C PHE A 15 12.82 2.36 -14.20
N ASN A 16 13.91 2.52 -13.45
CA ASN A 16 14.09 3.65 -12.55
C ASN A 16 14.06 4.99 -13.29
N LEU A 17 14.75 5.12 -14.42
CA LEU A 17 14.69 6.32 -15.26
C LEU A 17 13.25 6.60 -15.74
N THR A 18 12.59 5.58 -16.29
CA THR A 18 11.26 5.70 -16.90
C THR A 18 10.20 6.09 -15.89
N TYR A 19 10.18 5.44 -14.73
CA TYR A 19 9.16 5.69 -13.71
C TYR A 19 9.48 6.92 -12.86
N SER A 20 10.77 7.18 -12.59
CA SER A 20 11.14 8.36 -11.80
C SER A 20 10.96 9.66 -12.57
N ALA A 21 11.08 9.69 -13.89
CA ALA A 21 11.14 10.92 -14.71
C ALA A 21 10.03 11.96 -14.43
N SER A 22 8.82 11.56 -14.02
CA SER A 22 7.76 12.54 -13.70
C SER A 22 7.07 12.29 -12.37
N LEU A 23 6.83 11.03 -12.01
CA LEU A 23 5.99 10.73 -10.85
C LEU A 23 6.73 10.94 -9.52
N SER A 24 8.01 10.59 -9.43
CA SER A 24 8.75 10.66 -8.16
C SER A 24 8.77 12.07 -7.57
N VAL A 25 9.09 13.11 -8.36
CA VAL A 25 9.14 14.50 -7.85
C VAL A 25 7.79 14.95 -7.31
N ILE A 26 6.70 14.62 -8.00
CA ILE A 26 5.34 14.95 -7.56
C ILE A 26 5.05 14.24 -6.23
N ILE A 27 5.35 12.94 -6.15
CA ILE A 27 5.10 12.13 -4.95
C ILE A 27 5.98 12.58 -3.78
N ASP A 28 7.25 12.88 -4.00
CA ASP A 28 8.18 13.39 -2.98
C ASP A 28 7.68 14.73 -2.43
N THR A 29 7.25 15.62 -3.32
CA THR A 29 6.70 16.93 -2.94
C THR A 29 5.39 16.80 -2.16
N ILE A 30 4.47 15.95 -2.62
CA ILE A 30 3.21 15.67 -1.91
C ILE A 30 3.51 15.06 -0.54
N THR A 31 4.43 14.09 -0.47
CA THR A 31 4.82 13.43 0.78
C THR A 31 5.42 14.44 1.75
N MET A 32 6.31 15.32 1.29
CA MET A 32 6.86 16.40 2.11
C MET A 32 5.77 17.36 2.59
N ALA A 33 4.87 17.80 1.70
CA ALA A 33 3.80 18.73 2.06
C ALA A 33 2.86 18.12 3.11
N VAL A 34 2.42 16.86 2.91
CA VAL A 34 1.58 16.14 3.87
C VAL A 34 2.29 15.95 5.20
N THR A 35 3.57 15.55 5.17
CA THR A 35 4.41 15.38 6.37
C THR A 35 4.55 16.70 7.12
N ALA A 36 4.83 17.81 6.43
CA ALA A 36 4.99 19.14 7.02
C ALA A 36 3.68 19.68 7.61
N ILE A 37 2.56 19.54 6.88
CA ILE A 37 1.23 19.91 7.38
C ILE A 37 0.93 19.12 8.66
N TYR A 38 1.19 17.82 8.65
CA TYR A 38 0.96 16.99 9.82
C TYR A 38 1.86 17.38 11.00
N TRP A 39 3.15 17.60 10.73
CA TRP A 39 4.10 18.05 11.74
C TRP A 39 3.67 19.37 12.38
N ALA A 40 3.21 20.34 11.57
CA ALA A 40 2.68 21.60 12.06
C ALA A 40 1.39 21.42 12.88
N ARG A 41 0.53 20.46 12.51
CA ARG A 41 -0.75 20.20 13.20
C ARG A 41 -0.57 19.47 14.52
N VAL A 42 0.32 18.49 14.60
CA VAL A 42 0.56 17.76 15.86
C VAL A 42 1.55 18.50 16.75
N GLY A 43 2.46 19.26 16.14
CA GLY A 43 3.40 20.14 16.83
C GLY A 43 4.38 19.36 17.70
N LEU A 44 4.95 20.04 18.69
CA LEU A 44 5.86 19.46 19.68
C LEU A 44 5.19 18.47 20.64
N ALA A 45 3.86 18.41 20.65
CA ALA A 45 3.09 17.48 21.49
C ALA A 45 3.10 16.04 20.97
N ALA A 46 3.62 15.80 19.75
CA ALA A 46 3.80 14.45 19.24
C ALA A 46 4.85 13.68 20.05
N SER A 47 4.70 12.36 20.15
CA SER A 47 5.70 11.51 20.79
C SER A 47 7.07 11.65 20.10
N PRO A 48 8.19 11.51 20.82
CA PRO A 48 9.53 11.62 20.23
C PRO A 48 9.74 10.67 19.04
N ALA A 49 9.17 9.47 19.08
CA ALA A 49 9.22 8.52 17.97
C ALA A 49 8.53 9.06 16.70
N LEU A 50 7.38 9.75 16.86
CA LEU A 50 6.68 10.39 15.75
C LEU A 50 7.48 11.58 15.21
N GLN A 51 8.13 12.37 16.07
CA GLN A 51 9.01 13.47 15.62
C GLN A 51 10.17 12.95 14.76
N VAL A 52 10.88 11.92 15.25
CA VAL A 52 12.00 11.30 14.53
C VAL A 52 11.54 10.75 13.18
N PHE A 53 10.37 10.11 13.15
CA PHE A 53 9.79 9.60 11.92
C PHE A 53 9.51 10.69 10.88
N LEU A 54 8.87 11.78 11.29
CA LEU A 54 8.57 12.90 10.39
C LEU A 54 9.86 13.57 9.90
N ALA A 55 10.87 13.68 10.78
CA ALA A 55 12.19 14.18 10.41
C ALA A 55 12.87 13.31 9.35
N ILE A 56 12.86 11.98 9.53
CA ILE A 56 13.41 11.03 8.57
C ILE A 56 12.68 11.12 7.23
N HIS A 57 11.36 11.30 7.23
CA HIS A 57 10.58 11.47 6.00
C HIS A 57 10.94 12.75 5.24
N MET A 58 10.98 13.88 5.95
CA MET A 58 11.35 15.16 5.36
C MET A 58 12.78 15.13 4.81
N LEU A 59 13.72 14.57 5.58
CA LEU A 59 15.11 14.42 5.15
C LEU A 59 15.22 13.49 3.96
N GLY A 60 14.57 12.32 4.00
CA GLY A 60 14.58 11.33 2.92
C GLY A 60 14.08 11.90 1.60
N CYS A 61 12.93 12.58 1.61
CA CYS A 61 12.40 13.23 0.41
C CYS A 61 13.30 14.37 -0.09
N SER A 62 13.87 15.16 0.83
CA SER A 62 14.81 16.25 0.46
C SER A 62 16.08 15.71 -0.19
N VAL A 63 16.62 14.61 0.35
CA VAL A 63 17.79 13.91 -0.20
C VAL A 63 17.46 13.31 -1.56
N GLU A 64 16.31 12.66 -1.75
CA GLU A 64 15.89 12.13 -3.05
C GLU A 64 15.77 13.24 -4.11
N LEU A 65 15.12 14.36 -3.77
CA LEU A 65 14.97 15.52 -4.67
C LEU A 65 16.33 16.14 -5.04
N ALA A 66 17.21 16.37 -4.05
CA ALA A 66 18.53 16.94 -4.27
C ALA A 66 19.43 16.00 -5.09
N TRP A 67 19.43 14.71 -4.77
CA TRP A 67 20.22 13.69 -5.48
C TRP A 67 19.78 13.58 -6.94
N ARG A 68 18.47 13.57 -7.18
CA ARG A 68 17.92 13.58 -8.52
C ARG A 68 18.33 14.82 -9.29
N TRP A 69 18.20 16.01 -8.69
CA TRP A 69 18.61 17.27 -9.34
C TRP A 69 20.07 17.22 -9.77
N GLN A 70 20.95 16.73 -8.89
CA GLN A 70 22.37 16.61 -9.17
C GLN A 70 22.67 15.61 -10.31
N CYS A 71 21.95 14.49 -10.37
CA CYS A 71 22.15 13.46 -11.39
C CYS A 71 21.37 13.69 -12.69
N GLY A 72 20.41 14.62 -12.72
CA GLY A 72 19.52 14.85 -13.86
C GLY A 72 20.23 15.32 -15.13
N LYS A 73 21.49 15.77 -15.01
CA LYS A 73 22.34 16.15 -16.16
C LYS A 73 23.00 14.96 -16.86
N ALA A 74 23.08 13.80 -16.21
CA ALA A 74 23.69 12.61 -16.78
C ALA A 74 22.70 11.90 -17.72
N SER A 75 23.15 11.53 -18.93
CA SER A 75 22.30 10.89 -19.95
C SER A 75 21.75 9.52 -19.53
N ASP A 76 22.43 8.85 -18.60
CA ASP A 76 22.03 7.57 -17.98
C ASP A 76 21.36 7.76 -16.61
N GLY A 77 21.14 9.01 -16.18
CA GLY A 77 20.67 9.39 -14.83
C GLY A 77 21.67 9.10 -13.70
N GLY A 78 22.91 8.74 -14.02
CA GLY A 78 24.02 8.63 -13.08
C GLY A 78 23.76 7.70 -11.89
N SER A 79 24.31 8.08 -10.73
CA SER A 79 24.18 7.30 -9.50
C SER A 79 22.74 7.21 -8.99
N TYR A 80 21.90 8.20 -9.29
CA TYR A 80 20.49 8.19 -8.91
C TYR A 80 19.74 7.04 -9.58
N ALA A 81 19.86 6.86 -10.90
CA ALA A 81 19.21 5.75 -11.60
C ALA A 81 19.64 4.37 -11.04
N ARG A 82 20.90 4.30 -10.55
CA ARG A 82 21.50 3.09 -9.99
C ARG A 82 21.11 2.81 -8.53
N TYR A 83 20.92 3.82 -7.70
CA TYR A 83 20.81 3.61 -6.26
C TYR A 83 19.59 4.27 -5.61
N ARG A 84 18.67 4.85 -6.39
CA ARG A 84 17.45 5.50 -5.86
C ARG A 84 16.56 4.60 -5.00
N GLU A 85 16.66 3.29 -5.14
CA GLU A 85 15.86 2.36 -4.34
C GLU A 85 16.32 2.32 -2.88
N LEU A 86 17.57 2.73 -2.57
CA LEU A 86 18.10 2.68 -1.21
C LEU A 86 17.41 3.67 -0.26
N PRO A 87 17.27 4.98 -0.57
CA PRO A 87 16.54 5.90 0.30
C PRO A 87 15.09 5.48 0.49
N SER A 88 14.40 5.12 -0.60
CA SER A 88 13.02 4.60 -0.56
C SER A 88 12.91 3.35 0.31
N LEU A 89 13.85 2.41 0.24
CA LEU A 89 13.89 1.23 1.11
C LEU A 89 14.10 1.61 2.58
N VAL A 90 15.04 2.51 2.88
CA VAL A 90 15.30 2.99 4.25
C VAL A 90 14.06 3.67 4.83
N MET A 91 13.37 4.51 4.05
CA MET A 91 12.12 5.16 4.47
C MET A 91 11.03 4.12 4.78
N ARG A 92 10.84 3.11 3.94
CA ARG A 92 9.84 2.04 4.17
C ARG A 92 10.20 1.12 5.33
N VAL A 93 11.48 0.83 5.53
CA VAL A 93 11.95 0.10 6.73
C VAL A 93 11.67 0.92 7.98
N ASN A 94 11.91 2.24 7.93
CA ASN A 94 11.55 3.16 9.00
C ASN A 94 10.03 3.17 9.25
N ASP A 95 9.19 3.16 8.20
CA ASP A 95 7.72 3.02 8.32
C ASP A 95 7.33 1.73 9.04
N ALA A 96 7.94 0.62 8.64
CA ALA A 96 7.66 -0.70 9.19
C ALA A 96 8.09 -0.82 10.66
N LEU A 97 9.29 -0.35 11.00
CA LEU A 97 9.93 -0.61 12.29
C LEU A 97 9.53 0.37 13.37
N LEU A 98 9.48 1.67 13.07
CA LEU A 98 9.13 2.66 14.09
C LEU A 98 7.62 2.61 14.39
N GLY A 99 6.80 2.08 13.47
CA GLY A 99 5.36 1.96 13.61
C GLY A 99 4.51 3.24 13.75
N PRO A 100 5.00 4.47 13.48
CA PRO A 100 4.18 5.67 13.65
C PRO A 100 3.21 5.88 12.49
N MET A 101 3.32 5.10 11.40
CA MET A 101 2.31 5.05 10.34
C MET A 101 0.92 4.67 10.89
N VAL A 102 0.84 3.99 12.04
CA VAL A 102 -0.42 3.73 12.76
C VAL A 102 -0.75 4.80 13.79
N LEU A 103 0.28 5.39 14.41
CA LEU A 103 0.11 6.48 15.37
C LEU A 103 -0.45 7.74 14.69
N TRP A 104 -0.14 7.93 13.41
CA TRP A 104 -0.65 9.04 12.62
C TRP A 104 -2.18 8.97 12.43
N PRO A 105 -2.76 7.87 11.93
CA PRO A 105 -4.18 7.64 11.94
C PRO A 105 -4.80 7.87 13.31
N ARG A 106 -4.26 7.24 14.36
CA ARG A 106 -4.79 7.37 15.71
C ARG A 106 -4.86 8.82 16.18
N ALA A 107 -3.77 9.58 16.05
CA ALA A 107 -3.70 10.96 16.53
C ALA A 107 -4.64 11.92 15.78
N LEU A 108 -4.89 11.68 14.49
CA LEU A 108 -5.88 12.45 13.73
C LEU A 108 -7.31 12.04 14.12
N LEU A 109 -7.55 10.72 14.26
CA LEU A 109 -8.84 10.17 14.64
C LEU A 109 -9.29 10.66 16.02
N ASP A 110 -8.36 10.80 16.98
CA ASP A 110 -8.63 11.37 18.31
C ASP A 110 -9.11 12.83 18.28
N ARG A 111 -8.78 13.57 17.22
CA ARG A 111 -9.18 14.97 17.07
C ARG A 111 -10.49 15.15 16.31
N LEU A 112 -11.03 14.07 15.73
CA LEU A 112 -12.32 14.13 15.06
C LEU A 112 -13.43 14.03 16.12
N PRO A 113 -14.43 14.93 16.11
CA PRO A 113 -15.55 14.81 17.03
C PRO A 113 -16.26 13.47 16.82
N ALA A 114 -16.64 12.82 17.92
CA ALA A 114 -17.53 11.67 17.86
C ALA A 114 -18.76 12.08 17.04
N ALA A 115 -19.19 11.22 16.11
CA ALA A 115 -20.41 11.47 15.36
C ALA A 115 -21.58 11.27 16.34
N ASP A 116 -21.95 12.33 17.05
CA ASP A 116 -23.10 12.30 17.93
C ASP A 116 -24.33 11.99 17.07
N GLY A 117 -24.91 10.80 17.26
CA GLY A 117 -26.01 10.26 16.45
C GLY A 117 -27.34 11.01 16.61
N SER A 118 -27.33 12.27 17.04
CA SER A 118 -28.50 13.03 17.47
C SER A 118 -29.20 13.82 16.37
N SER A 119 -28.72 13.82 15.12
CA SER A 119 -29.47 14.45 14.02
C SER A 119 -30.51 13.50 13.43
N ALA A 120 -31.62 13.32 14.14
CA ALA A 120 -32.75 12.47 13.77
C ALA A 120 -33.53 12.94 12.52
N LYS A 121 -33.08 14.00 11.83
CA LYS A 121 -33.67 14.54 10.59
C LYS A 121 -32.71 14.45 9.39
N ALA A 122 -31.85 13.45 9.41
CA ALA A 122 -30.86 13.20 8.38
C ALA A 122 -31.51 12.49 7.17
N GLY A 123 -31.79 13.23 6.09
CA GLY A 123 -32.22 12.64 4.81
C GLY A 123 -31.18 11.69 4.19
N THR A 124 -31.47 11.12 3.02
CA THR A 124 -30.59 10.19 2.27
C THR A 124 -29.14 10.69 2.13
N TRP A 125 -28.96 12.00 1.94
CA TRP A 125 -27.65 12.67 1.89
C TRP A 125 -26.82 12.52 3.17
N ALA A 126 -27.47 12.55 4.35
CA ALA A 126 -26.79 12.40 5.62
C ALA A 126 -26.35 10.94 5.87
N VAL A 127 -27.13 9.95 5.41
CA VAL A 127 -26.74 8.53 5.46
C VAL A 127 -25.53 8.27 4.55
N ALA A 128 -25.56 8.77 3.31
CA ALA A 128 -24.43 8.68 2.38
C ALA A 128 -23.18 9.34 2.96
N SER A 129 -23.31 10.54 3.55
CA SER A 129 -22.19 11.24 4.19
C SER A 129 -21.57 10.45 5.35
N ALA A 130 -22.40 9.74 6.13
CA ALA A 130 -21.95 8.98 7.28
C ALA A 130 -21.27 7.66 6.85
N ALA A 131 -21.78 6.98 5.83
CA ALA A 131 -21.16 5.80 5.24
C ALA A 131 -19.80 6.15 4.63
N THR A 132 -19.73 7.21 3.81
CA THR A 132 -18.48 7.72 3.23
C THR A 132 -17.48 8.13 4.32
N ARG A 133 -17.94 8.81 5.38
CA ARG A 133 -17.10 9.13 6.53
C ARG A 133 -16.54 7.87 7.17
N HIS A 134 -17.36 6.85 7.43
CA HIS A 134 -16.87 5.61 8.06
C HIS A 134 -15.88 4.86 7.15
N ALA A 135 -16.16 4.77 5.84
CA ALA A 135 -15.23 4.19 4.88
C ALA A 135 -13.89 4.94 4.87
N ALA A 136 -13.92 6.27 4.91
CA ALA A 136 -12.71 7.09 5.02
C ALA A 136 -11.95 6.84 6.34
N LEU A 137 -12.65 6.66 7.47
CA LEU A 137 -12.03 6.30 8.74
C LEU A 137 -11.35 4.92 8.67
N LEU A 138 -11.99 3.93 8.03
CA LEU A 138 -11.41 2.60 7.85
C LEU A 138 -10.19 2.63 6.92
N LEU A 139 -10.28 3.31 5.77
CA LEU A 139 -9.16 3.45 4.82
C LEU A 139 -7.97 4.21 5.41
N PHE A 140 -8.24 5.23 6.22
CA PHE A 140 -7.19 5.97 6.91
C PHE A 140 -6.62 5.16 8.08
N GLY A 141 -7.49 4.47 8.84
CA GLY A 141 -7.12 3.60 9.94
C GLY A 141 -6.33 2.35 9.53
N SER A 142 -6.51 1.87 8.30
CA SER A 142 -5.78 0.72 7.76
C SER A 142 -4.35 1.06 7.32
N ALA A 143 -3.95 2.34 7.31
CA ALA A 143 -2.68 2.84 6.75
C ALA A 143 -2.51 2.69 5.24
N THR A 144 -3.56 2.26 4.54
CA THR A 144 -3.57 2.06 3.08
C THR A 144 -3.26 3.33 2.30
N THR A 145 -3.66 4.50 2.80
CA THR A 145 -3.32 5.79 2.17
C THR A 145 -1.83 6.09 2.21
N GLY A 146 -1.14 5.79 3.32
CA GLY A 146 0.31 5.93 3.44
C GLY A 146 1.05 4.88 2.59
N GLN A 147 0.53 3.65 2.55
CA GLN A 147 1.06 2.62 1.66
C GLN A 147 0.91 3.00 0.18
N ALA A 148 -0.22 3.61 -0.22
CA ALA A 148 -0.43 4.06 -1.60
C ALA A 148 0.61 5.10 -2.03
N LEU A 149 0.94 6.07 -1.16
CA LEU A 149 2.03 7.02 -1.41
C LEU A 149 3.39 6.32 -1.52
N SER A 150 3.61 5.30 -0.69
CA SER A 150 4.83 4.49 -0.75
C SER A 150 4.95 3.74 -2.07
N TRP A 151 3.88 3.09 -2.54
CA TRP A 151 3.84 2.39 -3.83
C TRP A 151 4.06 3.30 -5.03
N ALA A 152 3.68 4.58 -4.93
CA ALA A 152 3.94 5.55 -5.97
C ALA A 152 5.45 5.87 -6.15
N LYS A 153 6.30 5.48 -5.18
CA LYS A 153 7.76 5.42 -5.29
C LYS A 153 8.20 3.97 -5.53
N PRO A 154 8.11 3.40 -6.74
CA PRO A 154 8.29 1.96 -6.90
C PRO A 154 9.72 1.54 -6.56
N LEU A 155 9.82 0.50 -5.74
CA LEU A 155 11.00 -0.35 -5.62
C LEU A 155 10.88 -1.50 -6.61
N ARG A 156 11.94 -2.25 -6.87
CA ARG A 156 11.79 -3.52 -7.60
C ARG A 156 10.81 -4.43 -6.87
N LEU A 157 10.02 -5.20 -7.61
CA LEU A 157 9.01 -6.11 -7.03
C LEU A 157 9.58 -7.00 -5.91
N CYS A 158 10.79 -7.54 -6.08
CA CYS A 158 11.46 -8.39 -5.10
C CYS A 158 11.83 -7.69 -3.78
N LEU A 159 11.93 -6.36 -3.77
CA LEU A 159 12.13 -5.55 -2.57
C LEU A 159 10.80 -5.01 -2.04
N ALA A 160 9.90 -4.62 -2.95
CA ALA A 160 8.60 -4.04 -2.62
C ALA A 160 7.72 -5.02 -1.85
N VAL A 161 7.57 -6.27 -2.33
CA VAL A 161 6.65 -7.22 -1.70
C VAL A 161 7.07 -7.56 -0.27
N PRO A 162 8.33 -7.94 0.02
CA PRO A 162 8.74 -8.24 1.40
C PRO A 162 8.61 -7.05 2.35
N ILE A 163 8.96 -5.83 1.89
CA ILE A 163 8.86 -4.65 2.77
C ILE A 163 7.41 -4.29 3.07
N HIS A 164 6.51 -4.37 2.08
CA HIS A 164 5.09 -4.10 2.31
C HIS A 164 4.43 -5.18 3.17
N LEU A 165 4.81 -6.45 3.02
CA LEU A 165 4.37 -7.51 3.94
C LEU A 165 4.87 -7.25 5.38
N LEU A 166 6.13 -6.85 5.55
CA LEU A 166 6.67 -6.48 6.86
C LEU A 166 5.92 -5.30 7.47
N MET A 167 5.61 -4.27 6.65
CA MET A 167 4.77 -3.15 7.06
C MET A 167 3.40 -3.64 7.52
N THR A 168 2.67 -4.39 6.68
CA THR A 168 1.33 -4.91 7.00
C THR A 168 1.31 -5.75 8.27
N VAL A 169 2.29 -6.64 8.49
CA VAL A 169 2.39 -7.43 9.73
C VAL A 169 2.60 -6.53 10.95
N ASN A 170 3.46 -5.51 10.84
CA ASN A 170 3.66 -4.55 11.92
C ASN A 170 2.43 -3.68 12.17
N MET A 171 1.70 -3.26 11.12
CA MET A 171 0.47 -2.49 11.24
C MET A 171 -0.63 -3.35 11.91
N ALA A 172 -0.77 -4.61 11.52
CA ALA A 172 -1.75 -5.54 12.07
C ALA A 172 -1.66 -5.65 13.61
N ARG A 173 -0.43 -5.73 14.14
CA ARG A 173 -0.16 -5.74 15.58
C ARG A 173 -0.60 -4.48 16.32
N ARG A 174 -0.82 -3.37 15.61
CA ARG A 174 -1.18 -2.05 16.16
C ARG A 174 -2.64 -1.67 15.93
N PHE A 175 -3.37 -2.40 15.08
CA PHE A 175 -4.80 -2.14 14.86
C PHE A 175 -5.68 -2.23 16.12
N PRO A 176 -5.38 -3.02 17.17
CA PRO A 176 -6.15 -2.93 18.41
C PRO A 176 -6.20 -1.51 18.99
N THR A 177 -5.09 -0.76 18.89
CA THR A 177 -4.99 0.64 19.34
C THR A 177 -5.79 1.58 18.44
N VAL A 178 -5.79 1.35 17.12
CA VAL A 178 -6.60 2.14 16.17
C VAL A 178 -8.08 1.90 16.39
N CYS A 179 -8.50 0.64 16.52
CA CYS A 179 -9.89 0.26 16.74
C CYS A 179 -10.43 0.73 18.10
N ALA A 180 -9.55 1.00 19.07
CA ALA A 180 -9.91 1.64 20.33
C ALA A 180 -10.17 3.16 20.23
N ALA A 181 -10.01 3.76 19.03
CA ALA A 181 -10.32 5.17 18.81
C ALA A 181 -11.79 5.49 19.05
N ALA A 182 -12.05 6.62 19.72
CA ALA A 182 -13.41 7.05 20.08
C ALA A 182 -14.37 7.08 18.87
N CYS A 183 -13.89 7.49 17.70
CA CYS A 183 -14.69 7.54 16.48
C CYS A 183 -15.03 6.15 15.89
N LEU A 184 -14.23 5.12 16.18
CA LEU A 184 -14.44 3.74 15.74
C LEU A 184 -15.14 2.89 16.81
N SER A 185 -15.07 3.29 18.08
CA SER A 185 -15.71 2.60 19.20
C SER A 185 -17.18 2.97 19.40
N THR A 186 -17.74 3.89 18.59
CA THR A 186 -19.17 4.23 18.67
C THR A 186 -20.06 3.07 18.20
N PRO A 187 -21.27 2.86 18.76
CA PRO A 187 -22.17 1.78 18.32
C PRO A 187 -22.50 1.83 16.82
N ALA A 188 -22.66 3.03 16.26
CA ALA A 188 -22.92 3.21 14.83
C ALA A 188 -21.73 2.81 13.95
N ALA A 189 -20.49 3.12 14.36
CA ALA A 189 -19.29 2.68 13.66
C ALA A 189 -19.12 1.16 13.75
N GLN A 190 -19.33 0.57 14.93
CA GLN A 190 -19.27 -0.87 15.15
C GLN A 190 -20.30 -1.62 14.31
N GLN A 191 -21.53 -1.13 14.20
CA GLN A 191 -22.56 -1.74 13.35
C GLN A 191 -22.13 -1.76 11.87
N ARG A 192 -21.56 -0.66 11.37
CA ARG A 192 -21.06 -0.59 9.98
C ARG A 192 -19.83 -1.47 9.77
N THR A 193 -18.94 -1.54 10.74
CA THR A 193 -17.79 -2.45 10.72
C THR A 193 -18.23 -3.90 10.70
N SER A 194 -19.24 -4.28 11.49
CA SER A 194 -19.83 -5.63 11.48
C SER A 194 -20.47 -5.95 10.12
N ALA A 195 -21.17 -4.98 9.51
CA ALA A 195 -21.71 -5.15 8.16
C ALA A 195 -20.61 -5.36 7.11
N ALA A 196 -19.51 -4.59 7.17
CA ALA A 196 -18.36 -4.77 6.30
C ALA A 196 -17.69 -6.13 6.53
N PHE A 197 -17.48 -6.54 7.79
CA PHE A 197 -16.94 -7.85 8.15
C PHE A 197 -17.77 -8.99 7.55
N ARG A 198 -19.10 -8.94 7.70
CA ARG A 198 -20.01 -9.95 7.13
C ARG A 198 -19.96 -10.01 5.62
N LEU A 199 -19.97 -8.84 4.97
CA LEU A 199 -19.87 -8.74 3.51
C LEU A 199 -18.55 -9.35 3.01
N LEU A 200 -17.42 -8.98 3.62
CA LEU A 200 -16.11 -9.51 3.26
C LEU A 200 -16.02 -11.02 3.50
N GLY A 201 -16.59 -11.52 4.60
CA GLY A 201 -16.64 -12.95 4.87
C GLY A 201 -17.52 -13.72 3.88
N ALA A 202 -18.64 -13.14 3.42
CA ALA A 202 -19.47 -13.76 2.37
C ALA A 202 -18.73 -13.87 1.03
N LEU A 203 -17.82 -12.95 0.74
CA LEU A 203 -16.97 -12.98 -0.45
C LEU A 203 -15.83 -14.01 -0.34
N ARG A 204 -15.53 -14.50 0.87
CA ARG A 204 -14.32 -15.29 1.15
C ARG A 204 -14.32 -16.65 0.46
N TYR A 205 -15.38 -17.46 0.59
CA TYR A 205 -15.53 -18.78 -0.08
C TYR A 205 -16.98 -19.32 -0.05
N ASP A 206 -17.96 -18.54 0.38
CA ASP A 206 -19.33 -19.05 0.59
C ASP A 206 -20.04 -19.42 -0.72
N MET A 207 -19.50 -19.03 -1.88
CA MET A 207 -19.97 -19.52 -3.18
C MET A 207 -19.61 -21.00 -3.45
N VAL A 208 -18.64 -21.57 -2.74
CA VAL A 208 -18.16 -22.96 -2.94
C VAL A 208 -18.53 -23.88 -1.77
N ARG A 209 -18.88 -23.33 -0.60
CA ARG A 209 -19.36 -24.14 0.53
C ARG A 209 -20.86 -24.44 0.40
N PRO A 210 -21.30 -25.70 0.61
CA PRO A 210 -22.72 -26.00 0.71
C PRO A 210 -23.35 -25.21 1.86
N LEU A 211 -24.50 -24.59 1.59
CA LEU A 211 -25.35 -23.89 2.54
C LEU A 211 -25.61 -24.78 3.78
N GLY A 212 -24.87 -24.55 4.86
CA GLY A 212 -25.02 -25.33 6.10
C GLY A 212 -23.75 -25.48 6.95
N SER A 213 -22.56 -25.18 6.42
CA SER A 213 -21.30 -25.36 7.14
C SER A 213 -20.77 -24.06 7.77
N GLU A 214 -21.01 -23.94 9.08
CA GLU A 214 -20.49 -22.96 10.04
C GLU A 214 -20.78 -21.48 9.78
N ALA A 215 -21.66 -20.91 10.61
CA ALA A 215 -21.84 -19.46 10.72
C ALA A 215 -20.48 -18.78 10.94
N GLN A 216 -20.25 -17.62 10.29
CA GLN A 216 -19.05 -16.81 10.49
C GLN A 216 -18.70 -16.72 11.99
N PRO A 217 -17.40 -16.79 12.35
CA PRO A 217 -16.99 -16.80 13.74
C PRO A 217 -17.55 -15.55 14.45
N LYS A 218 -18.20 -15.76 15.60
CA LYS A 218 -18.67 -14.66 16.43
C LYS A 218 -17.45 -13.98 17.04
N LEU A 219 -17.14 -12.78 16.56
CA LEU A 219 -16.03 -11.96 17.03
C LEU A 219 -16.56 -10.80 17.89
N SER A 220 -15.69 -10.25 18.75
CA SER A 220 -15.98 -8.97 19.41
C SER A 220 -15.99 -7.84 18.36
N ALA A 221 -16.69 -6.73 18.64
CA ALA A 221 -16.70 -5.58 17.73
C ALA A 221 -15.28 -5.03 17.46
N GLN A 222 -14.39 -5.10 18.45
CA GLN A 222 -12.99 -4.71 18.28
C GLN A 222 -12.25 -5.69 17.35
N SER A 223 -12.45 -6.99 17.53
CA SER A 223 -11.87 -8.02 16.67
C SER A 223 -12.37 -7.90 15.23
N GLU A 224 -13.66 -7.65 15.01
CA GLU A 224 -14.20 -7.37 13.66
C GLU A 224 -13.50 -6.17 13.01
N CYS A 225 -13.29 -5.09 13.76
CA CYS A 225 -12.53 -3.92 13.29
C CYS A 225 -11.09 -4.28 12.91
N ILE A 226 -10.38 -5.06 13.73
CA ILE A 226 -9.01 -5.51 13.45
C ILE A 226 -8.98 -6.33 12.16
N VAL A 227 -9.93 -7.26 11.98
CA VAL A 227 -10.03 -8.06 10.75
C VAL A 227 -10.22 -7.16 9.54
N VAL A 228 -11.18 -6.22 9.59
CA VAL A 228 -11.48 -5.34 8.46
C VAL A 228 -10.27 -4.46 8.10
N LEU A 229 -9.61 -3.85 9.08
CA LEU A 229 -8.42 -3.04 8.84
C LEU A 229 -7.26 -3.86 8.29
N THR A 230 -7.04 -5.07 8.82
CA THR A 230 -5.99 -5.98 8.32
C THR A 230 -6.27 -6.43 6.90
N TYR A 231 -7.53 -6.72 6.58
CA TYR A 231 -7.93 -7.12 5.25
C TYR A 231 -7.73 -5.99 4.24
N LEU A 232 -8.16 -4.76 4.57
CA LEU A 232 -7.94 -3.58 3.73
C LEU A 232 -6.44 -3.34 3.51
N GLU A 233 -5.62 -3.48 4.54
CA GLU A 233 -4.18 -3.29 4.43
C GLU A 233 -3.49 -4.39 3.61
N LEU A 234 -3.85 -5.66 3.79
CA LEU A 234 -3.33 -6.75 2.97
C LEU A 234 -3.72 -6.57 1.51
N THR A 235 -4.98 -6.24 1.24
CA THR A 235 -5.52 -6.20 -0.12
C THR A 235 -5.14 -4.90 -0.84
N LEU A 236 -5.55 -3.76 -0.30
CA LEU A 236 -5.36 -2.45 -0.93
C LEU A 236 -3.99 -1.85 -0.61
N GLY A 237 -3.43 -2.15 0.57
CA GLY A 237 -2.10 -1.70 0.97
C GLY A 237 -0.98 -2.52 0.33
N CYS A 238 -1.14 -3.83 0.12
CA CYS A 238 -0.07 -4.70 -0.35
C CYS A 238 -0.36 -5.44 -1.67
N LEU A 239 -1.38 -6.31 -1.72
CA LEU A 239 -1.59 -7.24 -2.83
C LEU A 239 -1.96 -6.55 -4.14
N LEU A 240 -2.96 -5.67 -4.14
CA LEU A 240 -3.42 -4.99 -5.35
C LEU A 240 -2.31 -4.12 -5.95
N PRO A 241 -1.61 -3.26 -5.19
CA PRO A 241 -0.46 -2.53 -5.72
C PRO A 241 0.67 -3.44 -6.21
N ALA A 242 0.97 -4.55 -5.52
CA ALA A 242 1.99 -5.50 -5.96
C ALA A 242 1.64 -6.13 -7.30
N LEU A 243 0.37 -6.49 -7.53
CA LEU A 243 -0.10 -7.02 -8.81
C LEU A 243 -0.02 -5.98 -9.93
N ILE A 244 -0.44 -4.74 -9.66
CA ILE A 244 -0.33 -3.62 -10.61
C ILE A 244 1.14 -3.39 -10.98
N GLN A 245 2.03 -3.36 -9.98
CA GLN A 245 3.46 -3.16 -10.20
C GLN A 245 4.08 -4.35 -10.95
N ALA A 246 3.75 -5.59 -10.59
CA ALA A 246 4.24 -6.79 -11.28
C ALA A 246 3.83 -6.79 -12.76
N ALA A 247 2.58 -6.44 -13.07
CA ALA A 247 2.10 -6.32 -14.43
C ALA A 247 2.83 -5.21 -15.21
N ALA A 248 3.00 -4.04 -14.58
CA ALA A 248 3.70 -2.91 -15.19
C ALA A 248 5.20 -3.20 -15.44
N GLU A 249 5.90 -3.73 -14.44
CA GLU A 249 7.31 -4.13 -14.53
C GLU A 249 7.51 -5.21 -15.59
N THR A 250 6.69 -6.27 -15.58
CA THR A 250 6.78 -7.38 -16.55
C THR A 250 6.57 -6.89 -17.98
N ARG A 251 5.57 -6.03 -18.22
CA ARG A 251 5.34 -5.45 -19.54
C ARG A 251 6.54 -4.64 -20.02
N LEU A 252 7.11 -3.80 -19.16
CA LEU A 252 8.30 -3.01 -19.48
C LEU A 252 9.53 -3.89 -19.71
N TYR A 253 9.67 -4.97 -18.95
CA TYR A 253 10.76 -5.94 -19.12
C TYR A 253 10.69 -6.67 -20.47
N VAL A 254 9.49 -7.06 -20.93
CA VAL A 254 9.32 -7.64 -22.27
C VAL A 254 9.76 -6.65 -23.37
N VAL A 255 9.38 -5.37 -23.25
CA VAL A 255 9.81 -4.31 -24.17
C VAL A 255 11.34 -4.15 -24.13
N HIS A 256 11.94 -4.14 -22.95
CA HIS A 256 13.38 -4.06 -22.75
C HIS A 256 14.13 -5.20 -23.47
N CYS A 257 13.70 -6.44 -23.26
CA CYS A 257 14.30 -7.62 -23.89
C CYS A 257 14.19 -7.58 -25.41
N ALA A 258 13.06 -7.09 -25.95
CA ALA A 258 12.89 -6.91 -27.39
C ALA A 258 13.85 -5.84 -27.96
N GLU A 259 14.02 -4.71 -27.27
CA GLU A 259 14.96 -3.66 -27.67
C GLU A 259 16.42 -4.13 -27.63
N ARG A 260 16.80 -4.89 -26.59
CA ARG A 260 18.13 -5.50 -26.50
C ARG A 260 18.41 -6.46 -27.65
N ARG A 261 17.44 -7.32 -27.98
CA ARG A 261 17.54 -8.25 -29.11
C ARG A 261 17.74 -7.51 -30.42
N ARG A 262 16.98 -6.44 -30.67
CA ARG A 262 17.13 -5.60 -31.88
C ARG A 262 18.50 -4.91 -31.96
N ALA A 263 19.08 -4.58 -30.81
CA ALA A 263 20.42 -4.00 -30.71
C ALA A 263 21.56 -5.03 -30.74
N GLY A 264 21.26 -6.33 -30.92
CA GLY A 264 22.28 -7.40 -30.89
C GLY A 264 22.88 -7.65 -29.51
N LEU A 265 22.22 -7.21 -28.43
CA LEU A 265 22.69 -7.38 -27.06
C LEU A 265 22.22 -8.69 -26.45
N PRO A 266 22.99 -9.29 -25.53
CA PRO A 266 22.58 -10.51 -24.83
C PRO A 266 21.32 -10.24 -23.99
N ARG A 267 20.51 -11.29 -23.80
CA ARG A 267 19.35 -11.27 -22.89
C ARG A 267 19.81 -10.91 -21.47
N GLU A 268 18.95 -10.21 -20.73
CA GLU A 268 19.14 -10.01 -19.29
C GLU A 268 19.20 -11.35 -18.54
N CYS A 269 19.99 -11.42 -17.48
CA CYS A 269 20.21 -12.63 -16.71
C CYS A 269 20.12 -12.39 -15.19
N GLY A 270 20.06 -13.48 -14.42
CA GLY A 270 19.93 -13.44 -12.96
C GLY A 270 18.51 -13.69 -12.46
N TRP A 271 18.34 -13.70 -11.14
CA TRP A 271 17.08 -14.05 -10.49
C TRP A 271 15.92 -13.13 -10.87
N GLN A 272 16.17 -11.82 -10.92
CA GLN A 272 15.13 -10.84 -11.28
C GLN A 272 14.65 -11.06 -12.73
N ALA A 273 15.55 -11.34 -13.67
CA ALA A 273 15.19 -11.64 -15.05
C ALA A 273 14.28 -12.87 -15.14
N ARG A 274 14.63 -13.95 -14.41
CA ARG A 274 13.82 -15.17 -14.33
C ARG A 274 12.41 -14.90 -13.82
N VAL A 275 12.26 -14.15 -12.72
CA VAL A 275 10.93 -13.82 -12.18
C VAL A 275 10.05 -13.10 -13.22
N HIS A 276 10.60 -12.17 -13.99
CA HIS A 276 9.82 -11.48 -15.03
C HIS A 276 9.54 -12.38 -16.24
N ASP A 277 10.44 -13.30 -16.58
CA ASP A 277 10.21 -14.28 -17.63
C ASP A 277 9.02 -15.20 -17.26
N GLU A 278 9.02 -15.74 -16.04
CA GLU A 278 7.93 -16.58 -15.52
C GLU A 278 6.60 -15.81 -15.44
N LEU A 279 6.63 -14.55 -14.97
CA LEU A 279 5.42 -13.71 -14.93
C LEU A 279 4.89 -13.39 -16.34
N ALA A 280 5.79 -13.21 -17.32
CA ALA A 280 5.41 -12.94 -18.70
C ALA A 280 4.81 -14.18 -19.38
N GLU A 281 5.32 -15.37 -19.07
CA GLU A 281 4.79 -16.65 -19.52
C GLU A 281 3.42 -16.94 -18.89
N LEU A 282 3.32 -16.83 -17.56
CA LEU A 282 2.06 -16.98 -16.83
C LEU A 282 0.97 -16.03 -17.34
N ALA A 283 1.32 -14.78 -17.66
CA ALA A 283 0.38 -13.81 -18.21
C ALA A 283 -0.15 -14.17 -19.62
N GLN A 284 0.56 -15.03 -20.36
CA GLN A 284 0.12 -15.54 -21.68
C GLN A 284 -0.71 -16.82 -21.55
N GLU A 285 -0.41 -17.65 -20.55
CA GLU A 285 -1.11 -18.92 -20.33
C GLU A 285 -2.46 -18.75 -19.63
N LEU A 286 -2.59 -17.74 -18.75
CA LEU A 286 -3.81 -17.54 -17.98
C LEU A 286 -4.88 -16.80 -18.79
N SER A 287 -6.04 -17.43 -18.91
CA SER A 287 -7.26 -16.78 -19.36
C SER A 287 -7.85 -15.85 -18.30
N TRP A 288 -8.63 -14.84 -18.73
CA TRP A 288 -9.31 -13.91 -17.81
C TRP A 288 -10.14 -14.60 -16.70
N PRO A 289 -10.91 -15.68 -16.98
CA PRO A 289 -11.59 -16.41 -15.92
C PRO A 289 -10.65 -17.04 -14.89
N GLN A 290 -9.51 -17.61 -15.32
CA GLN A 290 -8.53 -18.18 -14.40
C GLN A 290 -7.91 -17.09 -13.51
N ILE A 291 -7.58 -15.92 -14.08
CA ILE A 291 -7.09 -14.77 -13.32
C ILE A 291 -8.14 -14.35 -12.27
N ALA A 292 -9.41 -14.27 -12.65
CA ALA A 292 -10.48 -13.89 -11.73
C ALA A 292 -10.62 -14.89 -10.58
N VAL A 293 -10.55 -16.20 -10.85
CA VAL A 293 -10.59 -17.24 -9.81
C VAL A 293 -9.36 -17.15 -8.89
N LEU A 294 -8.16 -17.00 -9.45
CA LEU A 294 -6.93 -16.84 -8.65
C LEU A 294 -6.99 -15.61 -7.76
N LEU A 295 -7.46 -14.46 -8.28
CA LEU A 295 -7.66 -13.25 -7.49
C LEU A 295 -8.67 -13.49 -6.38
N TRP A 296 -9.78 -14.15 -6.68
CA TRP A 296 -10.80 -14.48 -5.69
C TRP A 296 -10.24 -15.36 -4.55
N VAL A 297 -9.47 -16.41 -4.89
CA VAL A 297 -8.78 -17.26 -3.91
C VAL A 297 -7.77 -16.45 -3.08
N VAL A 298 -6.97 -15.60 -3.70
CA VAL A 298 -6.00 -14.75 -2.98
C VAL A 298 -6.70 -13.80 -2.01
N LEU A 299 -7.83 -13.20 -2.40
CA LEU A 299 -8.65 -12.36 -1.52
C LEU A 299 -9.23 -13.18 -0.36
N GLY A 300 -9.72 -14.39 -0.62
CA GLY A 300 -10.15 -15.30 0.43
C GLY A 300 -9.04 -15.58 1.45
N ILE A 301 -7.84 -15.97 0.99
CA ILE A 301 -6.66 -16.19 1.84
C ILE A 301 -6.30 -14.93 2.63
N ALA A 302 -6.36 -13.74 2.04
CA ALA A 302 -6.09 -12.50 2.75
C ALA A 302 -7.06 -12.28 3.92
N PHE A 303 -8.33 -12.66 3.76
CA PHE A 303 -9.31 -12.61 4.84
C PHE A 303 -9.06 -13.69 5.91
N ASP A 304 -8.65 -14.91 5.54
CA ASP A 304 -8.16 -15.93 6.49
C ASP A 304 -7.03 -15.40 7.37
N LEU A 305 -6.02 -14.81 6.75
CA LEU A 305 -4.87 -14.22 7.44
C LEU A 305 -5.31 -13.08 8.36
N SER A 306 -6.31 -12.29 7.94
CA SER A 306 -6.87 -11.21 8.75
C SER A 306 -7.61 -11.72 9.99
N LEU A 307 -8.31 -12.86 9.89
CA LEU A 307 -8.88 -13.53 11.07
C LEU A 307 -7.80 -14.00 12.03
N LEU A 308 -6.71 -14.57 11.51
CA LEU A 308 -5.60 -15.06 12.34
C LEU A 308 -4.91 -13.90 13.06
N ALA A 309 -4.76 -12.75 12.41
CA ALA A 309 -4.18 -11.55 13.00
C ALA A 309 -5.03 -10.92 14.12
N ALA A 310 -6.33 -11.22 14.17
CA ALA A 310 -7.26 -10.70 15.17
C ALA A 310 -7.41 -11.58 16.42
N LYS A 311 -6.76 -12.75 16.45
CA LYS A 311 -6.68 -13.65 17.60
C LYS A 311 -5.47 -13.31 18.46
#